data_AF-A0AA37QCF1-F1
#
_entry.id   AF-A0AA37QCF1-F1
#
_cell.length_a   1.000
_cell.length_b   1.000
_cell.length_c   1.000
_cell.angle_alpha   90.00
_cell.angle_beta   90.00
_cell.angle_gamma   90.00
#
_symmetry.space_group_name_H-M   'P 1'
#
loop_
_entity.id
_entity.type
_entity.pdbx_description
1 polymer ?
#
loop_
_entity_poly.entity_id
_entity_poly.type
_entity_poly.pdbx_seq_one_letter_code
_entity_poly.pdbx_strand_id
1 'polypeptide(L)'
;MPDAQKKHALPQLLRKVIFFCLFLGFACLLFFFTASGFISRRIFHTPEAGNYILTLAFICPFLYSNTALISVLNGLDLAGKTFLINLFTLAVRICGVLFLIPQFGILGYLWALLASQLLTFGCCMFLLIKQGR
;
A
#
# COMPACT_ATOMS: atom_id res chain seq x y z
N MET A 1 2.89 -0.68 35.22
CA MET A 1 3.92 -0.25 34.24
C MET A 1 3.81 -1.06 32.94
N PRO A 2 2.85 -0.75 32.04
CA PRO A 2 2.73 -1.37 30.71
C PRO A 2 3.45 -0.62 29.57
N ASP A 3 3.92 0.61 29.80
CA ASP A 3 4.41 1.50 28.72
C ASP A 3 5.83 1.17 28.22
N ALA A 4 6.67 0.56 29.05
CA ALA A 4 8.03 0.17 28.69
C ALA A 4 8.08 -1.04 27.73
N GLN A 5 7.09 -1.95 27.80
CA GLN A 5 7.08 -3.17 26.98
C GLN A 5 6.63 -2.88 25.53
N LYS A 6 5.73 -1.92 25.33
CA LYS A 6 5.26 -1.50 23.99
C LYS A 6 6.37 -0.91 23.13
N LYS A 7 7.29 -0.14 23.71
CA LYS A 7 8.40 0.51 22.97
C LYS A 7 9.36 -0.50 22.32
N HIS A 8 9.60 -1.65 22.96
CA HIS A 8 10.48 -2.69 22.41
C HIS A 8 9.75 -3.67 21.48
N ALA A 9 8.45 -3.90 21.67
CA ALA A 9 7.65 -4.79 20.82
C ALA A 9 7.30 -4.16 19.45
N LEU A 10 7.10 -2.84 19.41
CA LEU A 10 6.75 -2.10 18.19
C LEU A 10 7.73 -2.31 17.02
N PRO A 11 9.05 -2.11 17.16
CA PRO A 11 9.99 -2.33 16.06
C PRO A 11 10.04 -3.79 15.59
N GLN A 12 9.82 -4.75 16.48
CA GLN A 12 9.77 -6.17 16.09
C GLN A 12 8.52 -6.51 15.26
N LEU A 13 7.36 -5.97 15.65
CA LEU A 13 6.12 -6.10 14.89
C LEU A 13 6.26 -5.46 13.52
N LEU A 14 6.81 -4.24 13.44
CA LEU A 14 7.05 -3.54 12.18
C LEU A 14 7.98 -4.32 11.26
N ARG A 15 9.09 -4.86 11.79
CA ARG A 15 9.99 -5.70 11.00
C ARG A 15 9.27 -6.94 10.47
N LYS A 16 8.40 -7.56 11.27
CA LYS A 16 7.63 -8.73 10.87
C LYS A 16 6.59 -8.39 9.80
N VAL A 17 5.90 -7.25 9.92
CA VAL A 17 4.96 -6.75 8.90
C VAL A 17 5.67 -6.44 7.60
N ILE A 18 6.79 -5.70 7.62
CA ILE A 18 7.58 -5.39 6.42
C ILE A 18 8.05 -6.68 5.74
N PHE A 19 8.55 -7.65 6.50
CA PHE A 19 8.98 -8.93 5.96
C PHE A 19 7.82 -9.72 5.34
N PHE A 20 6.69 -9.82 6.04
CA PHE A 20 5.49 -10.47 5.51
C PHE A 20 4.99 -9.78 4.24
N CYS A 21 5.00 -8.46 4.19
CA CYS A 21 4.54 -7.71 3.02
C CYS A 21 5.50 -7.79 1.84
N LEU A 22 6.81 -7.83 2.07
CA LEU A 22 7.79 -8.11 1.01
C LEU A 22 7.61 -9.54 0.47
N PHE A 23 7.42 -10.51 1.36
CA PHE A 23 7.17 -11.89 0.99
C PHE A 23 5.86 -12.06 0.20
N LEU A 24 4.75 -11.50 0.70
CA LEU A 24 3.47 -11.46 0.01
C LEU A 24 3.55 -10.70 -1.31
N GLY A 25 4.27 -9.58 -1.35
CA GLY A 25 4.49 -8.80 -2.57
C GLY A 25 5.21 -9.59 -3.64
N PHE A 26 6.29 -10.27 -3.26
CA PHE A 26 7.03 -11.15 -4.15
C PHE A 26 6.18 -12.35 -4.62
N ALA A 27 5.44 -12.99 -3.71
CA ALA A 27 4.53 -14.08 -4.04
C ALA A 27 3.40 -13.62 -4.98
N CYS A 28 2.82 -12.45 -4.74
CA CYS A 28 1.75 -11.87 -5.56
C CYS A 28 2.29 -11.44 -6.93
N LEU A 29 3.50 -10.87 -7.00
CA LEU A 29 4.23 -10.60 -8.23
C LEU A 29 4.43 -11.87 -9.05
N LEU A 30 4.97 -12.93 -8.46
CA LEU A 30 5.19 -14.20 -9.17
C LEU A 30 3.88 -14.84 -9.63
N PHE A 31 2.85 -14.83 -8.77
CA PHE A 31 1.55 -15.39 -9.08
C PHE A 31 0.87 -14.63 -10.20
N PHE A 32 0.83 -13.30 -10.14
CA PHE A 32 0.25 -12.49 -11.21
C PHE A 32 1.13 -12.45 -12.46
N PHE A 33 2.45 -12.52 -12.36
CA PHE A 33 3.31 -12.61 -13.53
C PHE A 33 3.02 -13.90 -14.32
N THR A 34 2.93 -15.03 -13.64
CA THR A 34 2.58 -16.31 -14.28
C THR A 34 1.11 -16.39 -14.70
N ALA A 35 0.18 -15.86 -13.90
CA ALA A 35 -1.27 -15.93 -14.18
C ALA A 35 -1.78 -14.81 -15.10
N SER A 36 -1.06 -13.68 -15.24
CA SER A 36 -1.49 -12.52 -16.04
C SER A 36 -1.75 -12.88 -17.48
N GLY A 37 -0.91 -13.72 -18.09
CA GLY A 37 -1.11 -14.20 -19.46
C GLY A 37 -2.39 -15.01 -19.62
N PHE A 38 -2.77 -15.79 -18.61
CA PHE A 38 -4.01 -16.57 -18.62
C PHE A 38 -5.24 -15.70 -18.31
N ILE A 39 -5.15 -14.85 -17.30
CA ILE A 39 -6.24 -13.97 -16.83
C ILE A 39 -6.57 -12.92 -17.90
N SER A 40 -5.55 -12.28 -18.49
CA SER A 40 -5.76 -11.26 -19.54
C SER A 40 -6.43 -11.85 -20.78
N ARG A 41 -6.05 -13.08 -21.16
CA ARG A 41 -6.59 -13.78 -22.34
C ARG A 41 -8.00 -14.32 -22.11
N ARG A 42 -8.34 -14.69 -20.88
CA ARG A 42 -9.66 -15.22 -20.49
C ARG A 42 -10.70 -14.15 -20.18
N ILE A 43 -10.31 -13.02 -19.58
CA ILE A 43 -11.25 -11.99 -19.10
C ILE A 43 -11.44 -10.85 -20.10
N PHE A 44 -10.35 -10.35 -20.71
CA PHE A 44 -10.40 -9.09 -21.46
C PHE A 44 -10.20 -9.24 -22.97
N HIS A 45 -9.88 -10.44 -23.47
CA HIS A 45 -9.63 -10.73 -24.89
C HIS A 45 -8.64 -9.77 -25.59
N THR A 46 -7.87 -9.01 -24.80
CA THR A 46 -6.99 -7.94 -25.27
C THR A 46 -5.66 -8.01 -24.51
N PRO A 47 -4.53 -7.80 -25.19
CA PRO A 47 -3.19 -7.91 -24.59
C PRO A 47 -2.90 -6.81 -23.56
N GLU A 48 -3.59 -5.67 -23.63
CA GLU A 48 -3.37 -4.52 -22.74
C GLU A 48 -3.79 -4.77 -21.28
N ALA A 49 -4.72 -5.69 -21.03
CA ALA A 49 -5.19 -5.98 -19.67
C ALA A 49 -4.13 -6.66 -18.79
N GLY A 50 -3.11 -7.29 -19.38
CA GLY A 50 -2.00 -7.92 -18.65
C GLY A 50 -1.17 -6.90 -17.88
N ASN A 51 -0.94 -5.73 -18.46
CA ASN A 51 -0.22 -4.62 -17.81
C ASN A 51 -0.98 -4.08 -16.59
N TYR A 52 -2.31 -4.06 -16.62
CA TYR A 52 -3.14 -3.63 -15.49
C TYR A 52 -3.05 -4.61 -14.32
N ILE A 53 -3.08 -5.90 -14.63
CA ILE A 53 -2.98 -6.98 -13.64
C ILE A 53 -1.60 -6.97 -12.97
N LEU A 54 -0.52 -6.77 -13.74
CA LEU A 54 0.83 -6.62 -13.20
C LEU A 54 0.96 -5.39 -12.29
N THR A 55 0.36 -4.26 -12.68
CA THR A 55 0.37 -3.04 -11.85
C THR A 55 -0.40 -3.26 -10.54
N LEU A 56 -1.56 -3.93 -10.58
CA LEU A 56 -2.34 -4.29 -9.40
C LEU A 56 -1.58 -5.25 -8.47
N ALA A 57 -0.87 -6.23 -9.03
CA ALA A 57 -0.04 -7.16 -8.27
C ALA A 57 1.00 -6.43 -7.42
N PHE A 58 1.59 -5.37 -7.96
CA PHE A 58 2.56 -4.55 -7.27
C PHE A 58 1.93 -3.65 -6.18
N ILE A 59 0.66 -3.24 -6.34
CA ILE A 59 -0.07 -2.43 -5.36
C ILE A 59 -0.44 -3.25 -4.11
N CYS A 60 -0.79 -4.53 -4.27
CA CYS A 60 -1.20 -5.43 -3.18
C CYS A 60 -0.29 -5.39 -1.92
N PRO A 61 1.04 -5.58 -2.00
CA PRO A 61 1.89 -5.55 -0.81
C PRO A 61 1.84 -4.22 -0.05
N PHE A 62 1.75 -3.10 -0.76
CA PHE A 62 1.65 -1.79 -0.13
C PHE A 62 0.27 -1.57 0.51
N LEU A 63 -0.79 -2.04 -0.13
CA LEU A 63 -2.15 -1.97 0.40
C LEU A 63 -2.27 -2.75 1.72
N TYR A 64 -1.76 -3.98 1.77
CA TYR A 64 -1.76 -4.80 2.98
C TYR A 64 -0.86 -4.20 4.08
N SER A 65 0.33 -3.73 3.72
CA SER A 65 1.24 -3.05 4.65
C SER A 65 0.58 -1.84 5.30
N ASN A 66 -0.07 -0.99 4.51
CA ASN A 66 -0.70 0.22 5.01
C ASN A 66 -1.81 -0.09 6.00
N THR A 67 -2.66 -1.06 5.70
CA THR A 67 -3.73 -1.48 6.61
C THR A 67 -3.17 -1.94 7.96
N ALA A 68 -2.09 -2.73 7.95
CA ALA A 68 -1.42 -3.18 9.17
C ALA A 68 -0.76 -2.02 9.95
N LEU A 69 -0.03 -1.15 9.27
CA LEU A 69 0.65 0.01 9.86
C LEU A 69 -0.35 1.00 10.50
N ILE A 70 -1.43 1.31 9.78
CA ILE A 70 -2.54 2.16 10.25
C ILE A 70 -3.18 1.54 11.50
N SER A 71 -3.42 0.24 11.50
CA SER A 71 -3.96 -0.48 12.67
C SER A 71 -3.05 -0.37 13.89
N VAL A 72 -1.73 -0.57 13.70
CA VAL A 72 -0.73 -0.41 14.77
C VAL A 72 -0.69 1.03 15.29
N LEU A 73 -0.68 2.03 14.40
CA LEU A 73 -0.70 3.45 14.77
C LEU A 73 -1.98 3.83 15.53
N ASN A 74 -3.13 3.32 15.09
CA ASN A 74 -4.41 3.56 15.77
C ASN A 74 -4.42 2.93 17.16
N GLY A 75 -3.80 1.75 17.35
CA GLY A 75 -3.64 1.10 18.67
C GLY A 75 -2.61 1.77 19.59
N LEU A 76 -1.82 2.72 19.09
CA LEU A 76 -0.86 3.54 19.83
C LEU A 76 -1.39 4.94 20.18
N ASP A 77 -2.72 5.15 20.09
CA ASP A 77 -3.38 6.44 20.33
C ASP A 77 -2.97 7.55 19.33
N LEU A 78 -2.34 7.18 18.21
CA LEU A 78 -1.92 8.10 17.15
C LEU A 78 -2.98 8.23 16.04
N ALA A 79 -4.22 7.80 16.30
CA ALA A 79 -5.31 7.77 15.33
C ALA A 79 -5.58 9.14 14.68
N GLY A 80 -5.41 10.24 15.42
CA GLY A 80 -5.55 11.60 14.86
C GLY A 80 -4.52 11.92 13.77
N LYS A 81 -3.27 11.50 13.92
CA LYS A 81 -2.24 11.68 12.88
C LYS A 81 -2.49 10.76 11.69
N THR A 82 -2.92 9.53 11.97
CA THR A 82 -3.29 8.57 10.92
C THR A 82 -4.46 9.07 10.09
N PHE A 83 -5.45 9.72 10.72
CA PHE A 83 -6.57 10.35 10.03
C PHE A 83 -6.11 11.45 9.07
N LEU A 84 -5.21 12.35 9.52
CA LEU A 84 -4.66 13.40 8.66
C LEU A 84 -3.87 12.84 7.48
N ILE A 85 -3.06 11.79 7.70
CA ILE A 85 -2.34 11.09 6.63
C ILE A 85 -3.35 10.51 5.63
N ASN A 86 -4.35 9.77 6.11
CA ASN A 86 -5.36 9.19 5.23
C ASN A 86 -6.15 10.24 4.46
N LEU A 87 -6.49 11.37 5.09
CA LEU A 87 -7.19 12.47 4.44
C LEU A 87 -6.34 13.09 3.33
N PHE A 88 -5.06 13.36 3.61
CA PHE A 88 -4.12 13.89 2.62
C PHE A 88 -3.90 12.91 1.46
N THR A 89 -3.65 11.64 1.76
CA THR A 89 -3.51 10.60 0.74
C THR A 89 -4.77 10.45 -0.11
N LEU A 90 -5.95 10.51 0.51
CA LEU A 90 -7.22 10.45 -0.22
C LEU A 90 -7.39 11.66 -1.14
N ALA A 91 -7.04 12.86 -0.68
CA ALA A 91 -7.06 14.06 -1.51
C ALA A 91 -6.10 13.92 -2.70
N VAL A 92 -4.85 13.48 -2.46
CA VAL A 92 -3.87 13.19 -3.53
C VAL A 92 -4.42 12.16 -4.52
N ARG A 93 -5.08 11.11 -4.02
CA ARG A 93 -5.70 10.09 -4.88
C ARG A 93 -6.82 10.68 -5.72
N ILE A 94 -7.73 11.46 -5.14
CA ILE A 94 -8.82 12.11 -5.88
C ILE A 94 -8.27 13.06 -6.95
N CYS A 95 -7.30 13.91 -6.59
CA CYS A 95 -6.63 14.78 -7.56
C CYS A 95 -5.96 13.97 -8.68
N GLY A 96 -5.20 12.94 -8.32
CA GLY A 96 -4.55 12.05 -9.28
C GLY A 96 -5.55 11.37 -10.20
N VAL A 97 -6.68 10.91 -9.69
CA VAL A 97 -7.79 10.34 -10.47
C VAL A 97 -8.36 11.36 -11.44
N LEU A 98 -8.63 12.59 -11.01
CA LEU A 98 -9.18 13.63 -11.88
C LEU A 98 -8.23 14.06 -13.00
N PHE A 99 -6.91 14.05 -12.78
CA PHE A 99 -5.92 14.47 -13.78
C PHE A 99 -5.34 13.32 -14.63
N LEU A 100 -5.07 12.15 -14.04
CA LEU A 100 -4.42 11.03 -14.73
C LEU A 100 -5.42 10.14 -15.48
N ILE A 101 -6.67 10.02 -15.04
CA ILE A 101 -7.70 9.26 -15.80
C ILE A 101 -7.98 9.87 -17.17
N PRO A 102 -8.19 11.18 -17.35
CA PRO A 102 -8.45 11.72 -18.69
C PRO A 102 -7.26 11.57 -19.65
N GLN A 103 -6.03 11.43 -19.14
CA GLN A 103 -4.81 11.29 -19.95
C GLN A 103 -4.44 9.83 -20.24
N PHE A 104 -4.55 8.95 -19.23
CA PHE A 104 -4.05 7.56 -19.27
C PHE A 104 -5.13 6.50 -18.99
N GLY A 105 -6.39 6.90 -18.83
CA GLY A 105 -7.51 6.00 -18.54
C GLY A 105 -7.33 5.23 -17.22
N ILE A 106 -7.55 3.91 -17.27
CA ILE A 106 -7.48 3.03 -16.09
C ILE A 106 -6.05 2.90 -15.53
N LEU A 107 -5.01 3.02 -16.36
CA LEU A 107 -3.62 3.05 -15.88
C LEU A 107 -3.39 4.25 -14.98
N GLY A 108 -3.92 5.40 -15.36
CA GLY A 108 -3.82 6.63 -14.57
C GLY A 108 -4.38 6.45 -13.16
N TYR A 109 -5.51 5.74 -13.04
CA TYR A 109 -6.10 5.37 -11.76
C TYR A 109 -5.15 4.47 -10.93
N LEU A 110 -4.56 3.45 -11.54
CA LEU A 110 -3.64 2.53 -10.87
C LEU A 110 -2.36 3.22 -10.40
N TRP A 111 -1.79 4.10 -11.22
CA TRP A 111 -0.64 4.92 -10.84
C TRP A 111 -0.96 5.87 -9.69
N ALA A 112 -2.12 6.54 -9.72
CA ALA A 112 -2.57 7.39 -8.63
C ALA A 112 -2.77 6.58 -7.33
N LEU A 113 -3.32 5.37 -7.42
CA LEU A 113 -3.45 4.43 -6.31
C LEU A 113 -2.09 4.06 -5.73
N LEU A 114 -1.16 3.61 -6.57
CA LEU A 114 0.18 3.20 -6.15
C LEU A 114 0.91 4.35 -5.46
N ALA A 115 0.90 5.54 -6.04
CA ALA A 115 1.50 6.74 -5.47
C ALA A 115 0.90 7.06 -4.10
N SER A 116 -0.43 6.99 -3.97
CA SER A 116 -1.13 7.23 -2.71
C SER A 116 -0.76 6.21 -1.63
N GLN A 117 -0.65 4.93 -2.00
CA GLN A 117 -0.24 3.85 -1.12
C GLN A 117 1.22 4.01 -0.65
N LEU A 118 2.14 4.37 -1.56
CA LEU A 118 3.53 4.64 -1.22
C LEU A 118 3.67 5.82 -0.26
N LEU A 119 2.87 6.88 -0.48
CA LEU A 119 2.88 8.07 0.36
C LEU A 119 2.40 7.74 1.78
N THR A 120 1.29 7.02 1.93
CA THR A 120 0.82 6.55 3.24
C THR A 120 1.86 5.65 3.91
N PHE A 121 2.45 4.71 3.18
CA PHE A 121 3.45 3.79 3.74
C PHE A 121 4.67 4.57 4.29
N GLY A 122 5.18 5.51 3.49
CA GLY A 122 6.29 6.38 3.88
C GLY A 122 5.95 7.26 5.09
N CYS A 123 4.78 7.90 5.10
CA CYS A 123 4.34 8.73 6.23
C CYS A 123 4.15 7.91 7.52
N CYS A 124 3.51 6.74 7.44
CA CYS A 124 3.35 5.83 8.57
C CYS A 124 4.71 5.37 9.12
N MET A 125 5.62 4.95 8.24
CA MET A 125 6.98 4.56 8.62
C MET A 125 7.75 5.71 9.28
N PHE A 126 7.67 6.92 8.73
CA PHE A 126 8.31 8.10 9.31
C PHE A 126 7.78 8.43 10.70
N LEU A 127 6.46 8.41 10.90
CA LEU A 127 5.85 8.63 12.22
C LEU A 127 6.30 7.59 13.25
N LEU A 128 6.40 6.33 12.84
CA LEU A 128 6.82 5.24 13.71
C LEU A 128 8.32 5.34 14.08
N ILE A 129 9.19 5.68 13.14
CA ILE A 129 10.61 5.94 13.41
C ILE A 129 10.76 7.14 14.36
N LYS A 130 9.93 8.17 14.22
CA LYS A 130 9.94 9.35 15.10
C LYS A 130 9.42 9.04 16.52
N GLN A 131 8.57 8.03 16.67
CA GLN A 131 8.07 7.54 17.97
C GLN A 131 9.03 6.56 18.67
N GLY A 132 9.82 5.82 17.88
CA GLY A 132 10.83 4.88 18.38
C GLY A 132 12.15 5.53 18.83
N ARG A 133 12.40 6.78 18.43
CA ARG A 133 13.44 7.65 19.01
C ARG A 133 12.89 8.44 20.19
#